data_AF-A0AA43IFY2-F1
#
_entry.id   AF-A0AA43IFY2-F1
#
_cell.length_a   1.000
_cell.length_b   1.000
_cell.length_c   1.000
_cell.angle_alpha   90.00
_cell.angle_beta   90.00
_cell.angle_gamma   90.00
#
_symmetry.space_group_name_H-M   'P 1'
#
loop_
_entity.id
_entity.type
_entity.pdbx_description
1 polymer ?
#
loop_
_entity_poly.entity_id
_entity_poly.type
_entity_poly.pdbx_seq_one_letter_code
_entity_poly.pdbx_strand_id
1 'polypeptide(L)' 'RGREFGAFDRSIDVQISRLRKIIEPDSAKPAFIQTVWGFGYVFIPDGKSQ' A
#
# COMPACT_ATOMS: atom_id res chain seq x y z
N ARG A 1 14.74 5.90 -16.39
CA ARG A 1 13.96 7.16 -16.57
C ARG A 1 13.09 7.32 -15.32
N GLY A 2 13.65 7.86 -14.24
CA GLY A 2 13.02 7.95 -12.91
C GLY A 2 12.46 9.35 -12.68
N ARG A 3 11.23 9.60 -13.11
CA ARG A 3 10.54 10.86 -12.86
C ARG A 3 9.27 10.58 -12.06
N GLU A 4 9.10 11.37 -11.00
CA GLU A 4 7.83 11.73 -10.31
C GLU A 4 7.56 11.18 -8.88
N PHE A 5 8.50 10.52 -8.22
CA PHE A 5 8.31 9.98 -6.84
C PHE A 5 8.34 11.00 -5.67
N GLY A 6 8.31 12.31 -5.93
CA GLY A 6 8.69 13.30 -4.90
C GLY A 6 7.55 13.87 -4.04
N ALA A 7 6.43 14.25 -4.68
CA ALA A 7 5.37 15.03 -4.03
C ALA A 7 4.00 14.32 -4.04
N PHE A 8 3.71 13.53 -5.07
CA PHE A 8 2.52 12.69 -5.13
C PHE A 8 2.62 11.44 -4.24
N ASP A 9 3.82 10.98 -3.89
CA ASP A 9 4.02 9.75 -3.10
C ASP A 9 3.57 9.88 -1.64
N ARG A 10 3.83 11.03 -1.00
CA ARG A 10 3.42 11.24 0.40
C ARG A 10 1.90 11.30 0.55
N SER A 11 1.17 11.78 -0.46
CA SER A 11 -0.29 11.75 -0.42
C SER A 11 -0.80 10.32 -0.57
N ILE A 12 -0.16 9.48 -1.40
CA ILE A 12 -0.46 8.06 -1.55
C ILE A 12 -0.26 7.31 -0.23
N ASP A 13 0.87 7.47 0.46
CA ASP A 13 1.14 6.77 1.72
C ASP A 13 0.06 7.06 2.78
N VAL A 14 -0.39 8.32 2.86
CA VAL A 14 -1.47 8.72 3.77
C VAL A 14 -2.79 8.04 3.39
N GLN A 15 -3.13 8.00 2.10
CA GLN A 15 -4.34 7.31 1.64
C GLN A 15 -4.26 5.81 1.86
N ILE A 16 -3.11 5.17 1.59
CA ILE A 16 -2.90 3.75 1.83
C ILE A 16 -3.00 3.43 3.32
N SER A 17 -2.42 4.25 4.19
CA SER A 17 -2.54 4.10 5.65
C SER A 17 -4.00 4.17 6.11
N ARG A 18 -4.77 5.13 5.59
CA ARG A 18 -6.21 5.26 5.89
C ARG A 18 -7.00 4.07 5.38
N LEU A 19 -6.73 3.64 4.14
CA LEU A 19 -7.43 2.54 3.50
C LEU A 19 -7.17 1.22 4.23
N ARG A 20 -5.92 0.93 4.59
CA ARG A 20 -5.55 -0.28 5.36
C ARG A 20 -6.28 -0.34 6.71
N LYS A 21 -6.48 0.80 7.39
CA LYS A 21 -7.26 0.84 8.64
C LYS A 21 -8.75 0.50 8.48
N ILE A 22 -9.28 0.61 7.26
CA ILE A 22 -10.69 0.35 6.95
C ILE A 22 -10.89 -1.10 6.49
N ILE A 23 -9.99 -1.60 5.64
CA ILE A 23 -10.19 -2.88 4.93
C ILE A 23 -9.39 -4.05 5.50
N GLU A 24 -8.29 -3.80 6.20
CA GLU A 24 -7.45 -4.86 6.74
C GLU A 24 -7.96 -5.27 8.13
N PRO A 25 -7.97 -6.58 8.45
CA PRO A 25 -8.21 -7.05 9.81
C PRO A 25 -7.15 -6.52 10.80
N ASP A 26 -5.90 -6.42 10.36
CA ASP A 26 -4.79 -5.80 11.08
C ASP A 26 -3.96 -4.94 10.11
N SER A 27 -4.05 -3.62 10.26
CA SER A 27 -3.33 -2.68 9.39
C SER A 27 -1.80 -2.78 9.48
N ALA A 28 -1.25 -3.37 10.55
CA ALA A 28 0.19 -3.64 10.69
C ALA A 28 0.63 -4.92 9.95
N LYS A 29 -0.33 -5.77 9.57
CA LYS A 29 -0.12 -7.01 8.81
C LYS A 29 -1.06 -7.03 7.59
N PRO A 30 -0.85 -6.13 6.62
CA PRO A 30 -1.81 -5.94 5.53
C PRO A 30 -1.86 -7.17 4.61
N ALA A 31 -3.05 -7.74 4.46
CA ALA A 31 -3.34 -8.89 3.64
C ALA A 31 -3.72 -8.46 2.21
N PHE A 32 -4.49 -7.39 2.07
CA PHE A 32 -5.07 -6.94 0.80
C PHE A 32 -4.21 -5.91 0.08
N ILE A 33 -3.61 -4.94 0.76
CA ILE A 33 -2.75 -3.94 0.13
C ILE A 33 -1.34 -4.12 0.64
N GLN A 34 -0.46 -4.73 -0.14
CA GLN A 34 0.92 -5.02 0.25
C GLN A 34 1.90 -4.00 -0.33
N THR A 35 3.00 -3.76 0.40
CA THR A 35 4.07 -2.87 -0.06
C THR A 35 5.12 -3.68 -0.81
N VAL A 36 5.41 -3.28 -2.04
CA VAL A 36 6.50 -3.81 -2.88
C VAL A 36 7.60 -2.76 -2.95
N TRP A 37 8.69 -3.00 -2.24
CA TRP A 37 9.80 -2.06 -2.13
C TRP A 37 10.40 -1.72 -3.50
N GLY A 38 10.49 -0.43 -3.81
CA GLY A 38 10.98 0.07 -5.11
C GLY A 38 9.92 0.11 -6.22
N PHE A 39 8.67 -0.31 -5.95
CA PHE A 39 7.58 -0.32 -6.92
C PHE A 39 6.31 0.38 -6.42
N GLY A 40 5.96 0.25 -5.14
CA GLY A 40 4.77 0.88 -4.55
C GLY A 40 3.87 -0.12 -3.84
N TYR A 41 2.57 -0.07 -4.14
CA TYR A 41 1.55 -0.87 -3.46
C TYR A 41 0.82 -1.80 -4.44
N VAL A 42 0.53 -3.01 -4.00
CA VAL A 42 -0.19 -4.03 -4.80
C VAL A 42 -1.44 -4.47 -4.05
N PHE A 43 -2.55 -4.59 -4.77
CA PHE A 43 -3.78 -5.16 -4.26
C PHE A 43 -3.81 -6.68 -4.49
N ILE A 44 -4.05 -7.44 -3.42
CA ILE A 44 -4.20 -8.90 -3.41
C ILE A 44 -5.63 -9.22 -2.92
N PRO A 45 -6.58 -9.52 -3.81
CA PRO A 45 -7.99 -9.70 -3.44
C PRO A 45 -8.22 -10.89 -2.49
N ASP A 46 -7.37 -11.91 -2.56
CA ASP A 46 -7.51 -13.12 -1.76
C ASP A 46 -6.95 -12.98 -0.32
N GLY A 47 -6.30 -11.86 0.00
CA GLY A 47 -5.71 -11.62 1.32
C GLY A 47 -4.61 -12.61 1.73
N LYS A 48 -4.07 -13.37 0.78
CA LYS A 48 -2.98 -14.31 1.04
C LYS A 48 -1.65 -13.56 0.97
N SER A 49 -0.94 -13.43 2.08
CA SER A 49 0.50 -13.18 2.03
C SER A 49 1.16 -14.41 1.42
N GLN A 50 2.01 -14.18 0.41
CA GLN A 50 2.87 -15.24 -0.15
C GLN A 50 3.88 -15.71 0.89
#